data_AF-A0A7V5QHP7-F1
#
_entry.id   AF-A0A7V5QHP7-F1
#
_cell.length_a   1.000
_cell.length_b   1.000
_cell.length_c   1.000
_cell.angle_alpha   90.00
_cell.angle_beta   90.00
_cell.angle_gamma   90.00
#
_symmetry.space_group_name_H-M   'P 1'
#
loop_
_entity.id
_entity.type
_entity.pdbx_description
1 polymer ?
#
loop_
_entity_poly.entity_id
_entity_poly.type
_entity_poly.pdbx_seq_one_letter_code
_entity_poly.pdbx_strand_id
1 'polypeptide(L)'
;MKKNIIKKIKHIYFSILFAAVSFLKFVSVVRAADEGTGDGEAGGGPVRDIKGLIGVIEKIIKESVVPLLVTLAVFYFIWGVVKYIQNAGDEEKRKEGAKMMTYGIIALFVIIAMWGLVNVLMGTFNLETSAPEPPQFP
;
A
#
# COMPACT_ATOMS: atom_id res chain seq x y z
N MET A 1 10.54 -32.43 25.26
CA MET A 1 9.60 -32.12 24.15
C MET A 1 9.20 -30.63 24.05
N LYS A 2 8.90 -29.91 25.15
CA LYS A 2 8.40 -28.52 25.11
C LYS A 2 9.39 -27.44 24.60
N LYS A 3 10.71 -27.65 24.77
CA LYS A 3 11.75 -26.67 24.36
C LYS A 3 11.76 -26.39 22.85
N ASN A 4 11.39 -27.37 22.02
CA ASN A 4 11.36 -27.21 20.56
C ASN A 4 10.17 -26.37 20.07
N ILE A 5 9.08 -26.36 20.83
CA ILE A 5 7.84 -25.64 20.50
C ILE A 5 8.01 -24.15 20.81
N ILE A 6 8.59 -23.83 21.98
CA ILE A 6 8.85 -22.44 22.41
C ILE A 6 9.83 -21.74 21.46
N LYS A 7 10.85 -22.48 20.98
CA LYS A 7 11.82 -21.95 20.01
C LYS A 7 11.14 -21.60 18.67
N LYS A 8 10.21 -22.43 18.19
CA LYS A 8 9.42 -22.14 16.98
C LYS A 8 8.49 -20.93 17.15
N ILE A 9 7.82 -20.80 18.29
CA ILE A 9 6.94 -19.65 18.58
C ILE A 9 7.75 -18.35 18.62
N LYS A 10 8.91 -18.35 19.27
CA LYS A 10 9.77 -17.15 19.31
C LYS A 10 10.27 -16.77 17.92
N HIS A 11 10.57 -17.75 17.08
CA HIS A 11 11.02 -17.52 15.70
C HIS A 11 9.89 -17.01 14.79
N ILE A 12 8.65 -17.48 14.98
CA ILE A 12 7.47 -16.99 14.25
C ILE A 12 7.22 -15.51 14.57
N TYR A 13 7.28 -15.14 15.86
CA TYR A 13 7.07 -13.77 16.30
C TYR A 13 8.19 -12.84 15.80
N PHE A 14 9.43 -13.32 15.83
CA PHE A 14 10.57 -12.57 15.32
C PHE A 14 10.46 -12.31 13.80
N SER A 15 9.98 -13.29 13.03
CA SER A 15 9.73 -13.13 11.59
C SER A 15 8.60 -12.14 11.30
N ILE A 16 7.48 -12.22 12.03
CA ILE A 16 6.35 -11.27 11.88
C ILE A 16 6.78 -9.86 12.26
N LEU A 17 7.57 -9.69 13.33
CA LEU A 17 8.09 -8.39 13.74
C LEU A 17 9.05 -7.83 12.70
N PHE A 18 9.96 -8.65 12.17
CA PHE A 18 10.88 -8.26 11.12
C PHE A 18 10.15 -7.87 9.83
N ALA A 19 9.10 -8.60 9.47
CA ALA A 19 8.22 -8.28 8.34
C ALA A 19 7.46 -6.97 8.59
N ALA A 20 6.92 -6.72 9.78
CA ALA A 20 6.21 -5.48 10.12
C ALA A 20 7.14 -4.25 10.07
N VAL A 21 8.37 -4.37 10.57
CA VAL A 21 9.38 -3.28 10.50
C VAL A 21 9.82 -3.03 9.06
N SER A 22 10.05 -4.10 8.28
CA SER A 22 10.36 -4.00 6.85
C SER A 22 9.20 -3.40 6.06
N PHE A 23 7.97 -3.72 6.45
CA PHE A 23 6.76 -3.20 5.84
C PHE A 23 6.55 -1.72 6.16
N LEU A 24 6.89 -1.27 7.37
CA LEU A 24 6.88 0.16 7.71
C LEU A 24 7.85 0.95 6.82
N LYS A 25 9.05 0.39 6.57
CA LYS A 25 10.03 0.95 5.62
C LYS A 25 9.51 0.89 4.18
N PHE A 26 8.86 -0.19 3.79
CA PHE A 26 8.25 -0.34 2.48
C PHE A 26 7.11 0.66 2.26
N VAL A 27 6.29 0.95 3.27
CA VAL A 27 5.26 2.00 3.21
C VAL A 27 5.90 3.37 3.03
N SER A 28 7.03 3.65 3.69
CA SER A 28 7.81 4.86 3.41
C SER A 28 8.35 4.90 1.98
N VAL A 29 8.82 3.76 1.45
CA VAL A 29 9.28 3.64 0.05
C VAL A 29 8.14 3.79 -0.95
N VAL A 30 6.95 3.28 -0.66
CA VAL A 30 5.76 3.45 -1.50
C VAL A 30 5.27 4.89 -1.45
N ARG A 31 5.31 5.54 -0.29
CA ARG A 31 5.09 6.99 -0.18
C ARG A 31 6.14 7.76 -0.99
N ALA A 32 7.42 7.37 -0.93
CA ALA A 32 8.48 7.99 -1.71
C ALA A 32 8.38 7.68 -3.22
N ALA A 33 7.79 6.55 -3.61
CA ALA A 33 7.52 6.22 -5.01
C ALA A 33 6.32 7.00 -5.58
N ASP A 34 5.47 7.55 -4.71
CA ASP A 34 4.40 8.49 -5.05
C ASP A 34 4.89 9.96 -5.00
N GLU A 35 6.17 10.21 -4.68
CA GLU A 35 6.87 11.48 -4.93
C GLU A 35 7.18 11.62 -6.43
N GLY A 36 6.11 11.58 -7.23
CA GLY A 36 6.11 11.73 -8.69
C GLY A 36 5.22 12.89 -9.14
N THR A 37 4.88 13.83 -8.28
CA THR A 37 4.40 15.17 -8.67
C THR A 37 4.81 16.15 -7.56
N GLY A 38 5.76 17.00 -7.90
CA GLY A 38 6.42 17.91 -6.97
C GLY A 38 5.50 18.93 -6.33
N ASP A 39 5.97 19.48 -5.22
CA ASP A 39 6.22 20.92 -5.07
C ASP A 39 5.15 21.85 -5.68
N GLY A 40 3.89 21.53 -5.44
CA GLY A 40 2.87 22.53 -5.31
C GLY A 40 2.89 22.98 -3.86
N GLU A 41 3.77 23.94 -3.55
CA GLU A 41 3.48 24.95 -2.54
C GLU A 41 2.17 25.65 -2.98
N ALA A 42 1.04 24.95 -2.86
CA ALA A 42 -0.27 25.57 -2.83
C ALA A 42 -0.24 26.31 -1.50
N GLY A 43 0.22 27.56 -1.61
CA GLY A 43 0.50 28.44 -0.50
C GLY A 43 -0.64 28.45 0.51
N GLY A 44 -0.34 28.99 1.67
CA GLY A 44 -1.31 29.35 2.71
C GLY A 44 -2.35 30.38 2.25
N GLY A 45 -2.96 30.20 1.09
CA GLY A 45 -4.18 30.84 0.66
C GLY A 45 -5.37 30.04 1.18
N PRO A 46 -6.37 30.69 1.78
CA PRO A 46 -7.60 30.04 2.25
C PRO A 46 -8.28 29.24 1.13
N VAL A 47 -8.85 28.08 1.48
CA VAL A 47 -9.67 27.22 0.62
C VAL A 47 -10.85 28.03 0.05
N ARG A 48 -10.67 28.64 -1.12
CA ARG A 48 -11.69 29.50 -1.73
C ARG A 48 -12.20 28.99 -3.08
N ASP A 49 -11.58 27.95 -3.64
CA ASP A 49 -11.91 27.42 -4.96
C ASP A 49 -12.25 25.92 -4.95
N ILE A 50 -13.12 25.52 -5.88
CA ILE A 50 -13.52 24.12 -6.13
C ILE A 50 -12.29 23.24 -6.45
N LYS A 51 -11.27 23.80 -7.12
CA LYS A 51 -9.98 23.13 -7.35
C LYS A 51 -9.24 22.80 -6.05
N GLY A 52 -9.31 23.66 -5.04
CA GLY A 52 -8.72 23.41 -3.73
C GLY A 52 -9.43 22.28 -2.96
N LEU A 53 -10.77 22.21 -3.06
CA LEU A 53 -11.54 21.11 -2.48
C LEU A 53 -11.24 19.76 -3.17
N ILE A 54 -11.13 19.75 -4.50
CA ILE A 54 -10.72 18.56 -5.27
C ILE A 54 -9.29 18.13 -4.89
N GLY A 55 -8.34 19.07 -4.79
CA GLY A 55 -6.96 18.77 -4.42
C GLY A 55 -6.83 18.17 -3.02
N VAL A 56 -7.63 18.65 -2.06
CA VAL A 56 -7.68 18.08 -0.70
C VAL A 56 -8.24 16.66 -0.72
N ILE A 57 -9.31 16.40 -1.49
CA ILE A 57 -9.90 15.07 -1.62
C ILE A 57 -8.93 14.09 -2.29
N GLU A 58 -8.27 14.50 -3.38
CA GLU A 58 -7.28 13.68 -4.06
C GLU A 58 -6.10 13.33 -3.17
N LYS A 59 -5.61 14.31 -2.39
CA LYS A 59 -4.52 14.09 -1.43
C LYS A 59 -4.91 13.10 -0.34
N ILE A 60 -6.10 13.24 0.25
CA ILE A 60 -6.58 12.33 1.30
C ILE A 60 -6.75 10.90 0.77
N ILE A 61 -7.27 10.75 -0.45
CA ILE A 61 -7.48 9.43 -1.05
C ILE A 61 -6.14 8.76 -1.36
N LYS A 62 -5.23 9.45 -2.06
CA LYS A 62 -3.94 8.86 -2.48
C LYS A 62 -3.04 8.57 -1.27
N GLU A 63 -2.89 9.51 -0.34
CA GLU A 63 -1.98 9.37 0.79
C GLU A 63 -2.47 8.42 1.89
N SER A 64 -3.77 8.14 1.96
CA SER A 64 -4.35 7.38 3.06
C SER A 64 -5.01 6.07 2.62
N VAL A 65 -5.76 6.05 1.50
CA VAL A 65 -6.57 4.88 1.12
C VAL A 65 -5.70 3.79 0.50
N VAL A 66 -4.75 4.16 -0.33
CA VAL A 66 -3.89 3.20 -1.05
C VAL A 66 -2.93 2.46 -0.12
N PRO A 67 -2.13 3.12 0.73
CA PRO A 67 -1.31 2.40 1.70
C PRO A 67 -2.14 1.55 2.66
N LEU A 68 -3.37 1.97 3.00
CA LEU A 68 -4.29 1.18 3.81
C LEU A 68 -4.70 -0.12 3.10
N LEU A 69 -5.09 -0.05 1.83
CA LEU A 69 -5.47 -1.22 1.03
C LEU A 69 -4.31 -2.20 0.84
N VAL A 70 -3.10 -1.69 0.54
CA VAL A 70 -1.89 -2.54 0.42
C VAL A 70 -1.57 -3.22 1.74
N THR A 71 -1.66 -2.49 2.86
CA THR A 71 -1.47 -3.05 4.21
C THR A 71 -2.46 -4.18 4.48
N LEU A 72 -3.73 -3.97 4.16
CA LEU A 72 -4.78 -4.96 4.39
C LEU A 72 -4.62 -6.19 3.48
N ALA A 73 -4.21 -5.99 2.22
CA ALA A 73 -3.92 -7.06 1.27
C ALA A 73 -2.72 -7.92 1.71
N VAL A 74 -1.62 -7.29 2.12
CA VAL A 74 -0.45 -8.00 2.66
C VAL A 74 -0.79 -8.72 3.96
N PHE A 75 -1.58 -8.10 4.84
CA PHE A 75 -2.05 -8.75 6.05
C PHE A 75 -2.88 -10.00 5.75
N TYR A 76 -3.84 -9.92 4.81
CA TYR A 76 -4.63 -11.06 4.35
C TYR A 76 -3.76 -12.17 3.73
N PHE A 77 -2.76 -11.78 2.94
CA PHE A 77 -1.81 -12.72 2.36
C PHE A 77 -1.01 -13.47 3.43
N ILE A 78 -0.44 -12.76 4.42
CA ILE A 78 0.30 -13.36 5.53
C ILE A 78 -0.61 -14.27 6.36
N TRP A 79 -1.86 -13.87 6.63
CA TRP A 79 -2.82 -14.70 7.34
C TRP A 79 -3.11 -16.02 6.60
N GLY A 80 -3.24 -15.97 5.27
CA GLY A 80 -3.36 -17.14 4.41
C GLY A 80 -2.15 -18.07 4.51
N VAL A 81 -0.93 -17.52 4.49
CA VAL A 81 0.32 -18.28 4.63
C VAL A 81 0.39 -18.98 6.00
N VAL A 82 0.06 -18.26 7.07
CA VAL A 82 0.05 -18.81 8.43
C VAL A 82 -0.95 -19.95 8.53
N LYS A 83 -2.18 -19.77 7.99
CA LYS A 83 -3.21 -20.81 7.98
C LYS A 83 -2.80 -22.03 7.14
N TYR A 84 -2.09 -21.82 6.04
CA TYR A 84 -1.55 -22.89 5.21
C TYR A 84 -0.48 -23.72 5.94
N ILE A 85 0.47 -23.07 6.62
CA ILE A 85 1.57 -23.75 7.33
C ILE A 85 1.07 -24.44 8.60
N GLN A 86 0.16 -23.82 9.36
CA GLN A 86 -0.36 -24.40 10.61
C GLN A 86 -1.23 -25.64 10.36
N ASN A 87 -1.93 -25.69 9.24
CA ASN A 87 -2.80 -26.81 8.89
C ASN A 87 -2.16 -27.79 7.89
N ALA A 88 -0.82 -27.89 7.88
CA ALA A 88 -0.11 -28.77 6.96
C ALA A 88 -0.50 -30.27 7.06
N GLY A 89 -1.09 -30.70 8.17
CA GLY A 89 -1.57 -32.07 8.38
C GLY A 89 -3.05 -32.32 8.04
N ASP A 90 -3.79 -31.31 7.61
CA ASP A 90 -5.24 -31.36 7.34
C ASP A 90 -5.48 -30.83 5.91
N GLU A 91 -5.67 -31.73 4.95
CA GLU A 91 -5.79 -31.37 3.52
C GLU A 91 -6.90 -30.36 3.25
N GLU A 92 -7.98 -30.41 4.02
CA GLU A 92 -9.16 -29.58 3.81
C GLU A 92 -8.86 -28.12 4.19
N LYS A 93 -8.26 -27.92 5.37
CA LYS A 93 -7.79 -26.60 5.82
C LYS A 93 -6.60 -26.09 5.03
N ARG A 94 -5.77 -26.99 4.48
CA ARG A 94 -4.68 -26.63 3.58
C ARG A 94 -5.20 -26.05 2.26
N LYS A 95 -6.26 -26.63 1.69
CA LYS A 95 -6.94 -26.08 0.51
C LYS A 95 -7.55 -24.71 0.80
N GLU A 96 -8.10 -24.51 1.99
CA GLU A 96 -8.65 -23.22 2.41
C GLU A 96 -7.55 -22.14 2.53
N GLY A 97 -6.42 -22.46 3.17
CA GLY A 97 -5.27 -21.55 3.27
C GLY A 97 -4.68 -21.21 1.90
N ALA A 98 -4.59 -22.18 0.98
CA ALA A 98 -4.13 -21.95 -0.39
C ALA A 98 -5.06 -21.01 -1.16
N LYS A 99 -6.39 -21.17 -1.02
CA LYS A 99 -7.35 -20.23 -1.62
C LYS A 99 -7.17 -18.81 -1.10
N MET A 100 -6.99 -18.64 0.21
CA MET A 100 -6.74 -17.31 0.81
C MET A 100 -5.46 -16.66 0.28
N MET A 101 -4.39 -17.43 0.07
CA MET A 101 -3.15 -16.93 -0.53
C MET A 101 -3.38 -16.44 -1.97
N THR A 102 -4.11 -17.22 -2.78
CA THR A 102 -4.44 -16.83 -4.16
C THR A 102 -5.23 -15.53 -4.22
N TYR A 103 -6.26 -15.38 -3.38
CA TYR A 103 -7.02 -14.12 -3.32
C TYR A 103 -6.16 -12.93 -2.86
N GLY A 104 -5.25 -13.15 -1.92
CA GLY A 104 -4.28 -12.11 -1.51
C GLY A 104 -3.34 -11.68 -2.64
N ILE A 105 -2.83 -12.64 -3.42
CA ILE A 105 -1.96 -12.36 -4.58
C ILE A 105 -2.72 -11.60 -5.67
N ILE A 106 -3.96 -12.02 -5.98
CA ILE A 106 -4.79 -11.33 -6.98
C ILE A 106 -5.05 -9.88 -6.55
N ALA A 107 -5.40 -9.65 -5.28
CA ALA A 107 -5.62 -8.30 -4.75
C ALA A 107 -4.34 -7.45 -4.85
N LEU A 108 -3.19 -8.00 -4.49
CA LEU A 108 -1.89 -7.32 -4.60
C LEU A 108 -1.59 -6.95 -6.07
N PHE A 109 -1.82 -7.88 -6.99
CA PHE A 109 -1.57 -7.67 -8.41
C PHE A 109 -2.42 -6.53 -8.98
N VAL A 110 -3.72 -6.48 -8.65
CA VAL A 110 -4.62 -5.41 -9.12
C VAL A 110 -4.17 -4.03 -8.61
N ILE A 111 -3.78 -3.93 -7.34
CA ILE A 111 -3.34 -2.66 -6.76
C ILE A 111 -2.06 -2.18 -7.46
N ILE A 112 -1.07 -3.06 -7.61
CA ILE A 112 0.20 -2.71 -8.28
C ILE A 112 -0.04 -2.37 -9.76
N ALA A 113 -0.88 -3.12 -10.46
CA ALA A 113 -1.16 -2.90 -11.88
C ALA A 113 -1.85 -1.55 -12.11
N MET A 114 -2.78 -1.15 -11.24
CA MET A 114 -3.48 0.14 -11.37
C MET A 114 -2.52 1.32 -11.17
N TRP A 115 -1.65 1.26 -10.15
CA TRP A 115 -0.65 2.32 -9.90
C TRP A 115 0.46 2.35 -10.95
N GLY A 116 0.96 1.18 -11.35
CA GLY A 116 1.96 1.07 -12.41
C GLY A 116 1.44 1.63 -13.74
N LEU A 117 0.19 1.32 -14.09
CA LEU A 117 -0.42 1.85 -15.31
C LEU A 117 -0.62 3.36 -15.26
N VAL A 118 -1.14 3.89 -14.14
CA VAL A 118 -1.32 5.34 -13.97
C VAL A 118 0.01 6.09 -14.09
N ASN A 119 1.08 5.58 -13.47
CA ASN A 119 2.41 6.18 -13.56
C ASN A 119 2.97 6.17 -15.00
N VAL A 120 2.79 5.07 -15.73
CA VAL A 120 3.21 4.96 -17.13
C VAL A 120 2.44 5.96 -18.00
N LEU A 121 1.14 6.13 -17.77
CA LEU A 121 0.33 7.10 -18.52
C LEU A 121 0.76 8.54 -18.22
N MET A 122 0.97 8.90 -16.95
CA MET A 122 1.44 10.25 -16.59
C MET A 122 2.82 10.56 -17.19
N GLY A 123 3.75 9.61 -17.13
CA GLY A 123 5.09 9.76 -17.70
C GLY A 123 5.12 9.77 -19.23
N THR A 124 4.22 9.05 -19.90
CA THR A 124 4.18 9.00 -21.37
C THR A 124 3.51 10.23 -21.96
N PHE A 125 2.45 10.74 -21.33
CA PHE A 125 1.71 11.90 -21.83
C PHE A 125 2.23 13.25 -21.31
N ASN A 126 3.31 13.24 -20.51
CA ASN A 126 3.91 14.42 -19.89
C ASN A 126 2.86 15.42 -19.38
N LEU A 127 1.88 14.88 -18.63
CA LEU A 127 0.78 15.68 -18.09
C LEU A 127 1.32 16.52 -16.94
N GLU A 128 1.88 17.69 -17.26
CA GLU A 128 2.20 18.68 -16.24
C GLU A 128 0.89 19.18 -15.63
N THR A 129 0.66 18.80 -14.37
CA THR A 129 -0.44 19.29 -13.53
C THR A 129 -0.17 20.73 -13.03
N SER A 130 0.70 21.47 -13.72
CA SER A 130 0.94 22.89 -13.48
C SER A 130 -0.28 23.70 -13.96
N ALA A 131 -1.21 23.93 -13.03
CA ALA A 131 -2.18 25.00 -13.23
C ALA A 131 -1.39 26.32 -13.42
N PRO A 132 -1.61 27.08 -14.50
CA PRO A 132 -0.91 28.34 -14.70
C PRO A 132 -1.16 29.25 -13.51
N GLU A 133 -0.08 29.81 -12.96
CA GLU A 133 -0.16 30.76 -11.86
C GLU A 133 -1.12 31.89 -12.27
N PRO A 134 -2.18 32.16 -11.48
CA PRO A 134 -3.07 33.26 -11.80
C PRO A 134 -2.28 34.57 -11.75
N PRO A 135 -2.51 35.49 -12.71
CA PRO A 135 -1.78 36.75 -12.78
C PRO A 135 -1.96 37.53 -11.46
N GLN A 136 -0.85 37.93 -10.87
CA GLN A 136 -0.83 38.80 -9.69
C GLN A 136 -1.18 40.22 -10.15
N PHE A 137 -2.33 40.73 -9.74
CA PHE A 137 -2.67 42.14 -9.91
C PHE A 137 -1.91 42.97 -8.86
N PRO A 138 -1.27 44.11 -9.24
CA PRO A 138 -0.57 44.99 -8.31
C PRO A 138 -1.51 45.70 -7.32
#